data_AF-A0A937NJZ2-F1
#
_entry.id   AF-A0A937NJZ2-F1
#
_cell.length_a   1.000
_cell.length_b   1.000
_cell.length_c   1.000
_cell.angle_alpha   90.00
_cell.angle_beta   90.00
_cell.angle_gamma   90.00
#
_symmetry.space_group_name_H-M   'P 1'
#
loop_
_entity.id
_entity.type
_entity.pdbx_description
1 polymer ?
#
loop_
_entity_poly.entity_id
_entity_poly.type
_entity_poly.pdbx_seq_one_letter_code
_entity_poly.pdbx_strand_id
1 'polypeptide(L)'
;MPHDGRQCRNIADLTSKVFELLYTDQWENCCGETIVERHYRLTIVEAKQNLLALVNPGQLDRVAERAQRLPGGWVKYIHCEATGNGGSRRQWTSCSSRPYVQGYGCDGRTDECIHLLASTLAQRLGLDYESLYARAYPDQEMEPGWTETLERARGETIVPDDVDPLLALDDLMDINDYDLTHVLGEELVARGLVPENRVWIRSGAEFEARQERALQQAREMGK
;
A
#
# COMPACT_ATOMS: atom_id res chain seq x y z
N MET A 1 25.25 -28.80 8.75
CA MET A 1 25.94 -27.61 9.28
C MET A 1 25.06 -27.05 10.39
N PRO A 2 25.59 -26.81 11.61
CA PRO A 2 24.79 -26.35 12.72
C PRO A 2 24.37 -24.89 12.47
N HIS A 3 23.08 -24.61 12.60
CA HIS A 3 22.56 -23.24 12.65
C HIS A 3 23.18 -22.56 13.87
N ASP A 4 24.06 -21.60 13.59
CA ASP A 4 24.70 -20.75 14.57
C ASP A 4 23.63 -20.09 15.44
N GLY A 5 23.77 -20.28 16.75
CA GLY A 5 22.84 -19.86 17.80
C GLY A 5 22.82 -18.34 17.97
N ARG A 6 22.45 -17.60 16.92
CA ARG A 6 22.02 -16.21 17.05
C ARG A 6 20.77 -16.24 17.92
N GLN A 7 20.93 -15.88 19.18
CA GLN A 7 19.84 -15.56 20.08
C GLN A 7 18.82 -14.74 19.29
N CYS A 8 17.65 -15.34 19.04
CA CYS A 8 16.47 -14.58 18.68
C CYS A 8 16.21 -13.67 19.88
N ARG A 9 16.83 -12.48 19.89
CA ARG A 9 16.44 -11.41 20.80
C ARG A 9 14.93 -11.30 20.64
N ASN A 10 14.22 -11.42 21.74
CA ASN A 10 12.77 -11.33 21.74
C ASN A 10 12.41 -10.01 21.04
N ILE A 11 11.77 -10.08 19.86
CA ILE A 11 11.47 -8.89 19.05
C ILE A 11 10.70 -7.86 19.88
N ALA A 12 9.86 -8.34 20.81
CA ALA A 12 9.13 -7.52 21.78
C ALA A 12 10.05 -6.69 22.72
N ASP A 13 11.24 -7.17 23.04
CA ASP A 13 12.21 -6.43 23.88
C ASP A 13 12.97 -5.37 23.07
N LEU A 14 13.16 -5.59 21.76
CA LEU A 14 13.77 -4.60 20.85
C LEU A 14 12.80 -3.47 20.52
N THR A 15 11.54 -3.80 20.26
CA THR A 15 10.53 -2.82 19.84
C THR A 15 10.08 -1.91 20.97
N SER A 16 10.10 -2.36 22.23
CA SER A 16 9.60 -1.58 23.38
C SER A 16 10.57 -0.54 23.95
N LYS A 17 11.86 -0.56 23.55
CA LYS A 17 12.89 0.33 24.11
C LYS A 17 13.56 1.26 23.11
N VAL A 18 13.49 0.94 21.81
CA VAL A 18 14.29 1.63 20.78
C VAL A 18 13.42 2.25 19.68
N PHE A 19 12.21 1.73 19.45
CA PHE A 19 11.40 2.17 18.32
C PHE A 19 10.21 3.01 18.79
N GLU A 20 9.92 4.09 18.08
CA GLU A 20 8.70 4.88 18.29
C GLU A 20 7.52 4.10 17.69
N LEU A 21 6.59 3.63 18.54
CA LEU A 21 5.35 3.01 18.06
C LEU A 21 4.45 4.11 17.47
N LEU A 22 4.10 3.98 16.19
CA LEU A 22 3.16 4.86 15.52
C LEU A 22 1.72 4.47 15.84
N TYR A 23 1.36 3.22 15.54
CA TYR A 23 0.04 2.66 15.80
C TYR A 23 0.09 1.13 15.76
N THR A 24 -1.01 0.51 16.22
CA THR A 24 -1.27 -0.92 16.11
C THR A 24 -2.58 -1.10 15.37
N ASP A 25 -2.58 -2.00 14.40
CA ASP A 25 -3.77 -2.41 13.67
C ASP A 25 -4.09 -3.88 13.96
N GLN A 26 -5.36 -4.24 13.88
CA GLN A 26 -5.83 -5.60 14.09
C GLN A 26 -7.00 -5.91 13.16
N TRP A 27 -6.84 -6.98 12.38
CA TRP A 27 -7.85 -7.42 11.41
C TRP A 27 -7.87 -8.95 11.31
N GLU A 28 -8.96 -9.50 10.80
CA GLU A 28 -9.10 -10.94 10.54
C GLU A 28 -8.92 -11.20 9.05
N ASN A 29 -8.07 -12.16 8.68
CA ASN A 29 -7.87 -12.52 7.29
C ASN A 29 -8.90 -13.54 6.79
N CYS A 30 -8.90 -13.85 5.50
CA CYS A 30 -9.84 -14.80 4.89
C CYS A 30 -9.72 -16.25 5.42
N CYS A 31 -8.66 -16.56 6.16
CA CYS A 31 -8.45 -17.85 6.81
C CYS A 31 -8.97 -17.87 8.27
N GLY A 32 -9.57 -16.77 8.76
CA GLY A 32 -10.01 -16.64 10.15
C GLY A 32 -8.85 -16.47 11.14
N GLU A 33 -7.66 -16.05 10.68
CA GLU A 33 -6.56 -15.69 11.57
C GLU A 33 -6.68 -14.23 11.98
N THR A 34 -6.55 -13.96 13.28
CA THR A 34 -6.37 -12.59 13.77
C THR A 34 -4.93 -12.16 13.49
N ILE A 35 -4.79 -11.11 12.69
CA ILE A 35 -3.53 -10.45 12.38
C ILE A 35 -3.41 -9.21 13.27
N VAL A 36 -2.27 -9.07 13.94
CA VAL A 36 -1.88 -7.86 14.67
C VAL A 36 -0.66 -7.26 13.99
N GLU A 37 -0.78 -6.02 13.53
CA GLU A 37 0.29 -5.26 12.90
C GLU A 37 0.75 -4.14 13.83
N ARG A 38 2.05 -4.07 14.13
CA ARG A 38 2.63 -2.98 14.90
C ARG A 38 3.56 -2.17 14.00
N HIS A 39 3.27 -0.89 13.89
CA HIS A 39 3.94 0.03 12.98
C HIS A 39 4.86 0.94 13.79
N TYR A 40 6.12 0.99 13.41
CA TYR A 40 7.15 1.72 14.13
C TYR A 40 7.85 2.71 13.22
N ARG A 41 8.25 3.84 13.80
CA ARG A 41 9.16 4.82 13.22
C ARG A 41 10.56 4.62 13.78
N LEU A 42 11.52 4.54 12.86
CA LEU A 42 12.93 4.48 13.18
C LEU A 42 13.67 5.56 12.39
N THR A 43 14.64 6.20 13.03
CA THR A 43 15.68 6.92 12.30
C THR A 43 16.45 5.93 11.41
N ILE A 44 17.10 6.46 10.37
CA ILE A 44 17.91 5.64 9.46
C ILE A 44 19.03 4.90 10.21
N VAL A 45 19.61 5.55 11.23
CA VAL A 45 20.66 4.94 12.07
C VAL A 45 20.10 3.79 12.89
N GLU A 46 18.95 3.98 13.56
CA GLU A 46 18.30 2.90 14.32
C GLU A 46 17.89 1.74 13.42
N ALA A 47 17.36 2.02 12.23
CA ALA A 47 16.99 0.99 11.26
C ALA A 47 18.21 0.12 10.87
N LYS A 48 19.33 0.75 10.51
CA LYS A 48 20.57 0.04 10.16
C LYS A 48 21.16 -0.73 11.34
N GLN A 49 21.05 -0.23 12.55
CA GLN A 49 21.59 -0.90 13.74
C GLN A 49 20.74 -2.10 14.18
N ASN A 50 19.42 -1.99 14.06
CA ASN A 50 18.51 -2.93 14.72
C ASN A 50 17.78 -3.88 13.76
N LEU A 51 17.60 -3.52 12.49
CA LEU A 51 16.81 -4.33 11.56
C LEU A 51 17.63 -5.31 10.70
N LEU A 52 18.96 -5.21 10.68
CA LEU A 52 19.83 -6.09 9.87
C LEU A 52 19.62 -7.60 10.10
N ALA A 53 19.19 -7.98 11.31
CA ALA A 53 18.90 -9.37 11.66
C ALA A 53 17.45 -9.80 11.36
N LEU A 54 16.58 -8.86 11.03
CA LEU A 54 15.12 -9.04 10.93
C LEU A 54 14.61 -8.91 9.49
N VAL A 55 15.28 -8.09 8.66
CA VAL A 55 14.90 -7.86 7.26
C VAL A 55 16.06 -8.19 6.32
N ASN A 56 15.75 -8.33 5.03
CA ASN A 56 16.78 -8.53 4.01
C ASN A 56 17.74 -7.31 3.97
N PRO A 57 19.06 -7.48 4.11
CA PRO A 57 20.00 -6.35 4.14
C PRO A 57 19.94 -5.47 2.88
N GLY A 58 19.84 -6.06 1.68
CA GLY A 58 19.75 -5.30 0.43
C GLY A 58 18.43 -4.55 0.27
N GLN A 59 17.34 -5.04 0.88
CA GLN A 59 16.10 -4.27 0.98
C GLN A 59 16.26 -3.10 1.96
N LEU A 60 16.83 -3.36 3.15
CA LEU A 60 17.05 -2.33 4.16
C LEU A 60 17.94 -1.19 3.65
N ASP A 61 19.02 -1.51 2.94
CA ASP A 61 19.91 -0.51 2.37
C ASP A 61 19.17 0.36 1.34
N ARG A 62 18.40 -0.24 0.43
CA ARG A 62 17.58 0.52 -0.54
C ARG A 62 16.56 1.42 0.15
N VAL A 63 15.87 0.92 1.17
CA VAL A 63 14.89 1.68 1.95
C VAL A 63 15.57 2.84 2.69
N ALA A 64 16.71 2.58 3.35
CA ALA A 64 17.46 3.59 4.06
C ALA A 64 18.03 4.68 3.13
N GLU A 65 18.55 4.29 1.97
CA GLU A 65 19.04 5.23 0.95
C GLU A 65 17.92 6.10 0.38
N ARG A 66 16.74 5.53 0.13
CA ARG A 66 15.55 6.28 -0.27
C ARG A 66 15.16 7.28 0.82
N ALA A 67 15.01 6.82 2.06
CA ALA A 67 14.68 7.68 3.19
C ALA A 67 15.68 8.83 3.37
N GLN A 68 16.98 8.58 3.18
CA GLN A 68 18.01 9.61 3.33
C GLN A 68 17.90 10.77 2.33
N ARG A 69 17.27 10.55 1.17
CA ARG A 69 17.06 11.57 0.15
C ARG A 69 15.83 12.44 0.40
N LEU A 70 15.01 12.08 1.39
CA LEU A 70 13.75 12.74 1.67
C LEU A 70 13.90 13.77 2.80
N PRO A 71 13.23 14.93 2.71
CA PRO A 71 13.16 15.88 3.82
C PRO A 71 12.56 15.22 5.07
N GLY A 72 13.33 15.17 6.15
CA GLY A 72 12.91 14.53 7.40
C GLY A 72 12.73 13.01 7.31
N GLY A 73 13.37 12.36 6.34
CA GLY A 73 13.14 10.96 6.03
C GLY A 73 13.50 9.98 7.16
N TRP A 74 12.71 8.91 7.24
CA TRP A 74 12.78 7.87 8.27
C TRP A 74 12.36 6.51 7.68
N VAL A 75 12.57 5.44 8.45
CA VAL A 75 12.20 4.08 8.04
C VAL A 75 11.01 3.61 8.86
N LYS A 76 9.93 3.24 8.17
CA LYS A 76 8.81 2.54 8.78
C LYS A 76 9.16 1.07 8.87
N TYR A 77 8.99 0.50 10.05
CA TYR A 77 9.13 -0.92 10.29
C TYR A 77 7.79 -1.48 10.75
N ILE A 78 7.39 -2.60 10.17
CA ILE A 78 6.11 -3.24 10.46
C ILE A 78 6.40 -4.65 10.93
N HIS A 79 5.92 -4.96 12.12
CA HIS A 79 5.97 -6.31 12.67
C HIS A 79 4.56 -6.87 12.71
N CYS A 80 4.36 -7.95 11.98
CA CYS A 80 3.08 -8.62 11.87
C CYS A 80 3.11 -9.96 12.57
N GLU A 81 2.00 -10.26 13.23
CA GLU A 81 1.78 -11.50 13.96
C GLU A 81 0.40 -12.04 13.60
N ALA A 82 0.34 -13.28 13.11
CA ALA A 82 -0.90 -14.02 12.91
C ALA A 82 -1.10 -15.04 14.03
N THR A 83 -2.31 -15.09 14.56
CA THR A 83 -2.77 -16.12 15.49
C THR A 83 -4.01 -16.80 14.92
N GLY A 84 -3.92 -18.12 14.69
CA GLY A 84 -5.01 -18.95 14.18
C GLY A 84 -5.60 -19.91 15.24
N ASN A 85 -6.74 -20.52 14.89
CA ASN A 85 -7.53 -21.45 15.72
C ASN A 85 -6.83 -22.76 16.16
N GLY A 86 -5.54 -22.92 15.89
CA GLY A 86 -4.72 -24.09 16.25
C GLY A 86 -3.42 -23.76 17.01
N GLY A 87 -3.22 -22.50 17.40
CA GLY A 87 -2.06 -22.10 18.21
C GLY A 87 -0.73 -21.92 17.45
N SER A 88 -0.69 -22.10 16.13
CA SER A 88 0.47 -21.72 15.32
C SER A 88 0.54 -20.20 15.14
N ARG A 89 1.68 -19.62 15.50
CA ARG A 89 1.97 -18.19 15.38
C ARG A 89 2.86 -17.97 14.16
N ARG A 90 2.37 -17.27 13.14
CA ARG A 90 3.20 -16.82 12.01
C ARG A 90 3.64 -15.39 12.27
N GLN A 91 4.88 -15.08 11.92
CA GLN A 91 5.42 -13.73 12.04
C GLN A 91 6.10 -13.35 10.72
N TRP A 92 5.90 -12.12 10.31
CA TRP A 92 6.62 -11.52 9.19
C TRP A 92 6.86 -10.05 9.47
N THR A 93 7.79 -9.48 8.73
CA THR A 93 8.19 -8.10 8.92
C THR A 93 8.40 -7.43 7.57
N SER A 94 8.06 -6.15 7.49
CA SER A 94 8.39 -5.31 6.34
C SER A 94 9.04 -4.02 6.80
N CYS A 95 9.76 -3.37 5.89
CA CYS A 95 10.25 -2.03 6.11
C CYS A 95 10.15 -1.19 4.83
N SER A 96 9.91 0.10 5.03
CA SER A 96 9.63 1.05 3.97
C SER A 96 10.18 2.44 4.26
N SER A 97 10.46 3.22 3.22
CA SER A 97 10.94 4.59 3.38
C SER A 97 9.77 5.54 3.59
N ARG A 98 9.93 6.49 4.51
CA ARG A 98 8.93 7.54 4.76
C ARG A 98 9.60 8.91 4.88
N PRO A 99 8.86 10.01 4.61
CA PRO A 99 7.49 10.02 4.11
C PRO A 99 7.38 9.41 2.69
N TYR A 100 6.24 8.85 2.33
CA TYR A 100 5.99 8.37 0.99
C TYR A 100 5.97 9.55 0.02
N VAL A 101 6.55 9.34 -1.16
CA VAL A 101 6.57 10.30 -2.27
C VAL A 101 6.13 9.54 -3.51
N GLN A 102 5.33 10.21 -4.33
CA GLN A 102 4.85 9.68 -5.60
C GLN A 102 5.99 9.11 -6.48
N GLY A 103 5.70 8.01 -7.16
CA GLY A 103 6.64 7.31 -8.04
C GLY A 103 7.68 6.45 -7.31
N TYR A 104 7.59 6.30 -5.98
CA TYR A 104 8.46 5.38 -5.24
C TYR A 104 7.97 3.93 -5.31
N GLY A 105 6.78 3.73 -5.87
CA GLY A 105 6.14 2.44 -6.09
C GLY A 105 5.68 1.78 -4.79
N CYS A 106 5.25 0.53 -4.91
CA CYS A 106 4.80 -0.27 -3.79
C CYS A 106 5.98 -0.88 -3.01
N ASP A 107 6.02 -0.67 -1.70
CA ASP A 107 6.90 -1.40 -0.76
C ASP A 107 6.14 -2.42 0.11
N GLY A 108 4.93 -2.77 -0.34
CA GLY A 108 4.01 -3.73 0.26
C GLY A 108 3.05 -3.13 1.28
N ARG A 109 3.20 -1.85 1.64
CA ARG A 109 2.41 -1.16 2.69
C ARG A 109 2.22 0.35 2.40
N THR A 110 2.22 0.72 1.12
CA THR A 110 2.03 2.10 0.65
C THR A 110 0.66 2.33 0.06
N ASP A 111 -0.23 1.33 0.10
CA ASP A 111 -1.54 1.32 -0.54
C ASP A 111 -2.36 2.54 -0.10
N GLU A 112 -2.48 2.79 1.21
CA GLU A 112 -3.18 3.98 1.73
C GLU A 112 -2.51 5.30 1.28
N CYS A 113 -1.18 5.35 1.20
CA CYS A 113 -0.45 6.54 0.73
C CYS A 113 -0.72 6.80 -0.76
N ILE A 114 -0.80 5.73 -1.55
CA ILE A 114 -1.06 5.77 -3.00
C ILE A 114 -2.51 6.17 -3.26
N HIS A 115 -3.46 5.58 -2.53
CA HIS A 115 -4.86 6.00 -2.55
C HIS A 115 -5.05 7.45 -2.10
N LEU A 116 -4.28 7.93 -1.10
CA LEU A 116 -4.30 9.34 -0.70
C LEU A 116 -3.86 10.26 -1.85
N LEU A 117 -2.81 9.92 -2.59
CA LEU A 117 -2.38 10.72 -3.74
C LEU A 117 -3.38 10.67 -4.90
N ALA A 118 -3.90 9.48 -5.23
CA ALA A 118 -4.89 9.31 -6.28
C ALA A 118 -6.23 10.03 -5.96
N SER A 119 -6.70 9.95 -4.72
CA SER A 119 -7.88 10.68 -4.25
C SER A 119 -7.66 12.19 -4.26
N THR A 120 -6.48 12.66 -3.83
CA THR A 120 -6.11 14.08 -3.91
C THR A 120 -6.13 14.59 -5.35
N LEU A 121 -5.57 13.81 -6.29
CA LEU A 121 -5.61 14.13 -7.71
C LEU A 121 -7.05 14.21 -8.24
N ALA A 122 -7.87 13.20 -7.97
CA ALA A 122 -9.26 13.16 -8.38
C ALA A 122 -10.04 14.37 -7.84
N GLN A 123 -9.92 14.67 -6.54
CA GLN A 123 -10.58 15.79 -5.90
C GLN A 123 -10.23 17.14 -6.56
N ARG A 124 -8.94 17.36 -6.88
CA ARG A 124 -8.48 18.59 -7.55
C ARG A 124 -9.04 18.75 -8.95
N LEU A 125 -9.35 17.64 -9.62
CA LEU A 125 -9.97 17.61 -10.93
C LEU A 125 -11.51 17.65 -10.89
N GLY A 126 -12.10 17.79 -9.70
CA GLY A 126 -13.55 17.75 -9.51
C GLY A 126 -14.16 16.37 -9.77
N LEU A 127 -13.36 15.30 -9.63
CA LEU A 127 -13.80 13.91 -9.75
C LEU A 127 -14.14 13.38 -8.35
N ASP A 128 -15.19 12.56 -8.29
CA ASP A 128 -15.52 11.79 -7.09
C ASP A 128 -14.74 10.48 -7.09
N TYR A 129 -13.71 10.40 -6.25
CA TYR A 129 -12.83 9.24 -6.17
C TYR A 129 -13.55 7.97 -5.70
N GLU A 130 -14.55 8.07 -4.82
CA GLU A 130 -15.33 6.91 -4.36
C GLU A 130 -16.17 6.35 -5.50
N SER A 131 -16.78 7.22 -6.31
CA SER A 131 -17.48 6.81 -7.53
C SER A 131 -16.54 6.15 -8.55
N LEU A 132 -15.30 6.62 -8.70
CA LEU A 132 -14.30 5.96 -9.56
C LEU A 132 -13.92 4.58 -9.04
N TYR A 133 -13.73 4.44 -7.73
CA TYR A 133 -13.43 3.16 -7.09
C TYR A 133 -14.59 2.16 -7.25
N ALA A 134 -15.83 2.59 -7.00
CA ALA A 134 -17.01 1.76 -7.18
C ALA A 134 -17.23 1.31 -8.64
N ARG A 135 -16.85 2.15 -9.62
CA ARG A 135 -16.84 1.77 -11.04
C ARG A 135 -15.79 0.70 -11.35
N ALA A 136 -14.60 0.81 -10.74
CA ALA A 136 -13.52 -0.14 -10.94
C ALA A 136 -13.83 -1.50 -10.30
N TYR A 137 -14.48 -1.52 -9.14
CA TYR A 137 -14.76 -2.72 -8.35
C TYR A 137 -16.25 -2.82 -7.97
N PRO A 138 -17.16 -3.05 -8.93
CA PRO A 138 -18.60 -3.03 -8.70
C PRO A 138 -19.10 -4.14 -7.76
N ASP A 139 -18.33 -5.22 -7.62
CA ASP A 139 -18.66 -6.36 -6.77
C ASP A 139 -18.13 -6.21 -5.33
N GLN A 140 -17.38 -5.14 -5.02
CA GLN A 140 -16.88 -4.87 -3.68
C GLN A 140 -17.84 -3.94 -2.93
N GLU A 141 -18.34 -4.40 -1.79
CA GLU A 141 -19.06 -3.54 -0.86
C GLU A 141 -18.05 -2.61 -0.16
N MET A 142 -18.04 -1.35 -0.56
CA MET A 142 -17.22 -0.31 0.09
C MET A 142 -18.03 0.36 1.20
N GLU A 143 -17.40 0.52 2.36
CA GLU A 143 -17.97 1.35 3.41
C GLU A 143 -18.06 2.81 2.91
N PRO A 144 -19.23 3.46 3.00
CA PRO A 144 -19.37 4.87 2.63
C PRO A 144 -18.38 5.74 3.41
N GLY A 145 -17.67 6.64 2.72
CA GLY A 145 -16.70 7.52 3.36
C GLY A 145 -15.36 6.85 3.72
N TRP A 146 -15.05 5.66 3.19
CA TRP A 146 -13.77 4.98 3.47
C TRP A 146 -12.57 5.86 3.10
N THR A 147 -12.71 6.80 2.15
CA THR A 147 -11.65 7.74 1.79
C THR A 147 -11.27 8.67 2.94
N GLU A 148 -12.15 8.91 3.91
CA GLU A 148 -11.83 9.65 5.14
C GLU A 148 -10.77 8.93 5.98
N THR A 149 -10.66 7.61 5.85
CA THR A 149 -9.66 6.83 6.57
C THR A 149 -8.24 7.06 6.03
N LEU A 150 -8.10 7.51 4.77
CA LEU A 150 -6.83 7.84 4.12
C LEU A 150 -6.11 9.02 4.78
N GLU A 151 -6.81 9.85 5.56
CA GLU A 151 -6.20 10.96 6.30
C GLU A 151 -5.11 10.49 7.27
N ARG A 152 -5.16 9.24 7.74
CA ARG A 152 -4.08 8.65 8.55
C ARG A 152 -2.76 8.59 7.77
N ALA A 153 -2.81 8.30 6.47
CA ALA A 153 -1.64 8.22 5.61
C ALA A 153 -1.02 9.60 5.32
N ARG A 154 -1.71 10.71 5.61
CA ARG A 154 -1.19 12.07 5.41
C ARG A 154 0.01 12.36 6.29
N GLY A 155 0.04 11.85 7.53
CA GLY A 155 1.21 11.97 8.41
C GLY A 155 2.44 11.22 7.90
N GLU A 156 2.25 10.30 6.96
CA GLU A 156 3.27 9.47 6.37
C GLU A 156 3.58 9.81 4.91
N THR A 157 2.91 10.78 4.30
CA THR A 157 2.97 11.04 2.85
C THR A 157 3.21 12.51 2.56
N ILE A 158 4.15 12.82 1.67
CA ILE A 158 4.26 14.15 1.08
C ILE A 158 3.21 14.24 -0.02
N VAL A 159 2.14 15.00 0.22
CA VAL A 159 1.12 15.31 -0.78
C VAL A 159 1.53 16.60 -1.50
N PRO A 160 2.02 16.54 -2.75
CA PRO A 160 2.45 17.73 -3.47
C PRO A 160 1.27 18.62 -3.88
N ASP A 161 1.50 19.92 -4.08
CA ASP A 161 0.50 20.86 -4.61
C ASP A 161 0.07 20.54 -6.04
N ASP A 162 0.95 19.88 -6.79
CA ASP A 162 0.68 19.36 -8.13
C ASP A 162 1.03 17.86 -8.13
N VAL A 163 0.00 17.01 -8.06
CA VAL A 163 0.16 15.55 -8.07
C VAL A 163 0.33 15.14 -9.52
N ASP A 164 1.44 14.50 -9.86
CA ASP A 164 1.73 14.08 -11.24
C ASP A 164 0.75 12.97 -11.65
N PRO A 165 -0.11 13.18 -12.67
CA PRO A 165 -1.10 12.19 -13.06
C PRO A 165 -0.50 10.87 -13.54
N LEU A 166 0.67 10.90 -14.19
CA LEU A 166 1.32 9.69 -14.69
C LEU A 166 1.89 8.87 -13.53
N LEU A 167 2.58 9.52 -12.59
CA LEU A 167 3.12 8.81 -11.44
C LEU A 167 2.01 8.26 -10.54
N ALA A 168 0.85 8.93 -10.44
CA ALA A 168 -0.30 8.41 -9.68
C ALA A 168 -0.82 7.10 -10.27
N LEU A 169 -0.92 7.03 -11.60
CA LEU A 169 -1.32 5.81 -12.30
C LEU A 169 -0.27 4.70 -12.17
N ASP A 170 1.01 5.03 -12.32
CA ASP A 170 2.10 4.05 -12.17
C ASP A 170 2.15 3.50 -10.73
N ASP A 171 1.91 4.34 -9.72
CA ASP A 171 1.83 3.91 -8.32
C ASP A 171 0.61 2.99 -8.05
N LEU A 172 -0.55 3.29 -8.62
CA LEU A 172 -1.73 2.42 -8.53
C LEU A 172 -1.48 1.05 -9.19
N MET A 173 -0.79 1.03 -10.34
CA MET A 173 -0.37 -0.21 -10.98
C MET A 173 0.54 -1.04 -10.08
N ASP A 174 1.46 -0.39 -9.35
CA ASP A 174 2.41 -1.06 -8.47
C ASP A 174 1.76 -1.74 -7.24
N ILE A 175 0.58 -1.27 -6.82
CA ILE A 175 -0.23 -1.95 -5.79
C ILE A 175 -1.24 -2.95 -6.37
N ASN A 176 -1.19 -3.18 -7.68
CA ASN A 176 -2.08 -4.06 -8.45
C ASN A 176 -3.53 -3.56 -8.58
N ASP A 177 -3.74 -2.25 -8.44
CA ASP A 177 -5.04 -1.61 -8.66
C ASP A 177 -5.25 -1.30 -10.14
N TYR A 178 -5.18 -2.33 -10.97
CA TYR A 178 -5.22 -2.21 -12.43
C TYR A 178 -6.52 -1.61 -12.95
N ASP A 179 -7.65 -2.04 -12.37
CA ASP A 179 -8.97 -1.64 -12.82
C ASP A 179 -9.24 -0.17 -12.44
N LEU A 180 -8.82 0.25 -11.24
CA LEU A 180 -8.87 1.65 -10.82
C LEU A 180 -7.91 2.53 -11.62
N THR A 181 -6.71 2.04 -11.92
CA THR A 181 -5.77 2.71 -12.82
C THR A 181 -6.43 2.96 -14.17
N HIS A 182 -7.14 1.98 -14.70
CA HIS A 182 -7.83 2.12 -15.98
C HIS A 182 -8.92 3.19 -15.91
N VAL A 183 -9.86 3.08 -14.96
CA VAL A 183 -10.97 4.02 -14.79
C VAL A 183 -10.49 5.46 -14.57
N LEU A 184 -9.52 5.67 -13.68
CA LEU A 184 -8.92 6.99 -13.46
C LEU A 184 -8.16 7.46 -14.70
N GLY A 185 -7.45 6.56 -15.39
CA GLY A 185 -6.71 6.85 -16.61
C GLY A 185 -7.59 7.38 -17.74
N GLU A 186 -8.78 6.82 -17.94
CA GLU A 186 -9.76 7.32 -18.92
C GLU A 186 -10.16 8.78 -18.64
N GLU A 187 -10.45 9.09 -17.37
CA GLU A 187 -10.81 10.45 -16.95
C GLU A 187 -9.66 11.44 -17.19
N LEU A 188 -8.42 11.01 -16.99
CA LEU A 188 -7.22 11.82 -17.20
C LEU A 188 -6.92 12.01 -18.70
N VAL A 189 -7.14 10.99 -19.55
CA VAL A 189 -7.02 11.11 -21.01
C VAL A 189 -8.05 12.07 -21.57
N ALA A 190 -9.32 11.94 -21.14
CA ALA A 190 -10.41 12.80 -21.59
C ALA A 190 -10.15 14.29 -21.29
N ARG A 191 -9.33 14.57 -20.26
CA ARG A 191 -8.91 15.92 -19.86
C ARG A 191 -7.59 16.37 -20.49
N GLY A 192 -6.94 15.52 -21.29
CA GLY A 192 -5.65 15.81 -21.93
C GLY A 192 -4.47 15.87 -20.96
N LEU A 193 -4.58 15.26 -19.77
CA LEU A 193 -3.54 15.26 -18.73
C LEU A 193 -2.54 14.12 -18.90
N VAL A 194 -2.95 13.03 -19.55
CA VAL A 194 -2.08 11.89 -19.88
C VAL A 194 -2.30 11.47 -21.33
N PRO A 195 -1.27 10.91 -22.01
CA PRO A 195 -1.41 10.48 -23.40
C PRO A 195 -2.17 9.14 -23.50
N GLU A 196 -3.02 9.03 -24.53
CA GLU A 196 -3.88 7.87 -24.81
C GLU A 196 -3.10 6.58 -25.15
N ASN A 197 -1.84 6.71 -25.58
CA ASN A 197 -1.04 5.59 -26.09
C ASN A 197 -0.34 4.74 -25.01
N ARG A 198 -0.66 4.94 -23.72
CA ARG A 198 -0.05 4.17 -22.61
C ARG A 198 -0.63 2.76 -22.53
N VAL A 199 0.26 1.79 -22.24
CA VAL A 199 -0.04 0.34 -22.29
C VAL A 199 -1.12 -0.08 -21.28
N TRP A 200 -1.18 0.56 -20.11
CA TRP A 200 -2.20 0.30 -19.07
C TRP A 200 -3.62 0.76 -19.45
N ILE A 201 -3.74 1.67 -20.43
CA ILE A 201 -5.03 2.12 -20.96
C ILE A 201 -5.54 1.11 -22.00
N ARG A 202 -4.63 0.41 -22.69
CA ARG A 202 -4.97 -0.59 -23.72
C ARG A 202 -5.45 -1.94 -23.17
N SER A 203 -5.17 -2.24 -21.90
CA SER A 203 -5.77 -3.39 -21.21
C SER A 203 -7.26 -3.20 -20.87
N GLY A 204 -7.83 -2.01 -21.13
CA GLY A 204 -9.26 -1.72 -21.00
C GLY A 204 -10.16 -2.70 -21.75
N ALA A 205 -9.80 -3.09 -22.98
CA ALA A 205 -10.57 -4.07 -23.75
C ALA A 205 -10.60 -5.47 -23.07
N GLU A 206 -9.54 -5.85 -22.35
CA GLU A 206 -9.50 -7.10 -21.58
C GLU A 206 -10.23 -6.97 -20.23
N PHE A 207 -10.31 -5.76 -19.68
CA PHE A 207 -11.10 -5.42 -18.50
C PHE A 207 -12.61 -5.40 -18.81
N GLU A 208 -13.04 -4.70 -19.86
CA GLU A 208 -14.42 -4.71 -20.35
C GLU A 208 -14.89 -6.14 -20.67
N ALA A 209 -14.08 -6.92 -21.38
CA ALA A 209 -14.38 -8.32 -21.65
C ALA A 209 -14.41 -9.20 -20.37
N ARG A 210 -13.72 -8.82 -19.29
CA ARG A 210 -13.82 -9.49 -17.98
C ARG A 210 -15.10 -9.09 -17.26
N GLN A 211 -15.44 -7.80 -17.21
CA GLN A 211 -16.69 -7.32 -16.61
C GLN A 211 -17.93 -7.93 -17.29
N GLU A 212 -17.95 -7.95 -18.63
CA GLU A 212 -19.08 -8.49 -19.38
C GLU A 212 -19.27 -10.00 -19.11
N ARG A 213 -18.17 -10.74 -18.96
CA ARG A 213 -18.19 -12.15 -18.56
C ARG A 213 -18.67 -12.35 -17.12
N ALA A 214 -18.21 -11.52 -16.17
CA ALA A 214 -18.64 -11.58 -14.77
C ALA A 214 -20.14 -11.28 -14.61
N LEU A 215 -20.64 -10.23 -15.28
CA LEU A 215 -22.06 -9.88 -15.32
C LEU A 215 -22.92 -11.00 -15.93
N GLN A 216 -22.41 -11.68 -16.96
CA GLN A 216 -23.12 -12.79 -17.58
C GLN A 216 -23.18 -14.02 -16.67
N GLN A 217 -22.09 -14.36 -15.98
CA GLN A 217 -22.08 -15.44 -14.99
C GLN A 217 -23.02 -15.16 -13.80
N ALA A 218 -23.03 -13.93 -13.28
CA ALA A 218 -23.95 -13.54 -12.20
C ALA A 218 -25.43 -13.70 -12.61
N ARG A 219 -25.78 -13.35 -13.86
CA ARG A 219 -27.14 -13.56 -14.41
C ARG A 219 -27.52 -15.04 -14.58
N GLU A 220 -26.53 -15.90 -14.80
CA GLU A 220 -26.74 -17.35 -14.94
C GLU A 220 -26.90 -18.04 -13.58
N MET A 221 -26.19 -17.58 -12.54
CA MET A 221 -26.32 -18.13 -11.18
C MET A 221 -27.55 -17.63 -10.40
N GLY A 222 -28.14 -16.51 -10.80
CA GLY A 222 -29.37 -15.95 -10.21
C GLY A 222 -30.69 -16.52 -10.76
N LYS A 223 -30.63 -17.58 -11.59
CA LYS A 223 -31.79 -18.30 -12.16
C LYS A 223 -31.88 -19.71 -11.62
#